data_AF-A0A923WQ21-F1
#
_entry.id   AF-A0A923WQ21-F1
#
_cell.length_a   1.000
_cell.length_b   1.000
_cell.length_c   1.000
_cell.angle_alpha   90.00
_cell.angle_beta   90.00
_cell.angle_gamma   90.00
#
_symmetry.space_group_name_H-M   'P 1'
#
loop_
_entity.id
_entity.type
_entity.pdbx_description
1 polymer ?
#
loop_
_entity_poly.entity_id
_entity_poly.type
_entity_poly.pdbx_seq_one_letter_code
_entity_poly.pdbx_strand_id
1 'polypeptide(L)'
;MDNLNVHWMPRTAPEDKQLLLAVKGAWPMTASLHRQRMLEKVQALFAQISSQEALQNMAMSEEHFPELSMIAHNQPSRAWPELLMMSDLMDAALNLIKWQQEGALTPQQQKDLTEAMEDQSLASLIESL
;
A
#
# COMPACT_ATOMS: atom_id res chain seq x y z
N MET A 1 1.29 -20.84 -10.63
CA MET A 1 1.58 -20.87 -9.19
C MET A 1 2.15 -19.52 -8.84
N ASP A 2 1.32 -18.63 -8.29
CA ASP A 2 1.82 -17.38 -7.75
C ASP A 2 2.76 -17.72 -6.58
N ASN A 3 3.98 -17.20 -6.59
CA ASN A 3 4.91 -17.36 -5.48
C ASN A 3 4.40 -16.49 -4.33
N LEU A 4 3.48 -17.04 -3.53
CA LEU A 4 2.76 -16.36 -2.45
C LEU A 4 3.66 -15.87 -1.30
N ASN A 5 4.93 -16.29 -1.28
CA ASN A 5 5.92 -15.93 -0.25
C ASN A 5 7.00 -14.95 -0.73
N VAL A 6 6.86 -14.40 -1.95
CA VAL A 6 7.82 -13.44 -2.48
C VAL A 6 7.17 -12.06 -2.48
N HIS A 7 7.92 -11.09 -1.97
CA HIS A 7 7.55 -9.69 -1.93
C HIS A 7 8.39 -8.89 -2.92
N TRP A 8 7.78 -7.88 -3.52
CA TRP A 8 8.45 -6.92 -4.39
C TRP A 8 8.26 -5.52 -3.82
N MET A 9 9.29 -4.68 -3.91
CA MET A 9 9.22 -3.25 -3.56
C MET A 9 9.87 -2.42 -4.66
N PRO A 10 9.37 -1.19 -4.92
CA PRO A 10 10.03 -0.29 -5.84
C PRO A 10 11.35 0.19 -5.25
N ARG A 11 12.42 0.20 -6.05
CA ARG A 11 13.74 0.69 -5.63
C ARG A 11 13.97 2.16 -5.97
N THR A 12 13.15 2.69 -6.87
CA THR A 12 13.29 4.06 -7.37
C THR A 12 12.44 5.07 -6.60
N ALA A 13 11.48 4.58 -5.81
CA ALA A 13 10.75 5.41 -4.86
C ALA A 13 11.66 5.83 -3.69
N PRO A 14 11.38 6.98 -3.05
CA PRO A 14 12.02 7.38 -1.78
C PRO A 14 11.97 6.26 -0.73
N GLU A 15 13.03 6.11 0.07
CA GLU A 15 13.19 4.98 1.02
C GLU A 15 12.00 4.82 1.97
N ASP A 16 11.46 5.93 2.46
CA ASP A 16 10.26 6.00 3.31
C ASP A 16 8.99 5.51 2.61
N LYS A 17 8.95 5.54 1.27
CA LYS A 17 7.81 5.08 0.45
C LYS A 17 8.01 3.67 -0.12
N GLN A 18 9.22 3.09 -0.06
CA GLN A 18 9.46 1.77 -0.64
C GLN A 18 8.67 0.67 0.08
N LEU A 19 8.66 0.69 1.42
CA LEU A 19 7.91 -0.27 2.23
C LEU A 19 6.40 -0.07 2.09
N LEU A 20 5.93 1.19 2.04
CA LEU A 20 4.54 1.54 1.75
C LEU A 20 4.08 0.90 0.43
N LEU A 21 4.90 1.01 -0.61
CA LEU A 21 4.58 0.56 -1.96
C LEU A 21 4.96 -0.91 -2.21
N ALA A 22 5.46 -1.61 -1.19
CA ALA A 22 5.80 -3.03 -1.31
C ALA A 22 4.54 -3.90 -1.35
N VAL A 23 4.59 -4.95 -2.18
CA VAL A 23 3.47 -5.86 -2.44
C VAL A 23 3.93 -7.31 -2.53
N LYS A 24 2.97 -8.23 -2.43
CA LYS A 24 3.22 -9.65 -2.77
C LYS A 24 3.38 -9.79 -4.28
N GLY A 25 4.46 -10.44 -4.71
CA GLY A 25 4.77 -10.70 -6.10
C GLY A 25 6.28 -10.81 -6.34
N ALA A 26 6.64 -11.43 -7.46
CA ALA A 26 8.02 -11.55 -7.92
C ALA A 26 8.28 -10.64 -9.13
N TRP A 27 9.56 -10.41 -9.43
CA TRP A 27 9.97 -9.77 -10.69
C TRP A 27 9.73 -10.73 -11.89
N PRO A 28 9.30 -10.24 -13.07
CA PRO A 28 9.02 -8.84 -13.43
C PRO A 28 7.68 -8.31 -12.90
N MET A 29 7.74 -7.14 -12.26
CA MET A 29 6.56 -6.41 -11.79
C MET A 29 6.20 -5.30 -12.78
N THR A 30 4.96 -5.29 -13.26
CA THR A 30 4.43 -4.24 -14.14
C THR A 30 3.56 -3.26 -13.34
N ALA A 31 3.35 -2.05 -13.85
CA ALA A 31 2.49 -1.06 -13.20
C ALA A 31 1.06 -1.57 -12.95
N SER A 32 0.47 -2.25 -13.93
CA SER A 32 -0.88 -2.81 -13.78
C SER A 32 -0.94 -3.93 -12.74
N LEU A 33 0.05 -4.83 -12.73
CA LEU A 33 0.12 -5.90 -11.74
C LEU A 33 0.36 -5.33 -10.34
N HIS A 34 1.27 -4.37 -10.21
CA HIS A 34 1.54 -3.71 -8.93
C HIS A 34 0.30 -3.02 -8.37
N ARG A 35 -0.44 -2.27 -9.20
CA ARG A 35 -1.68 -1.61 -8.77
C ARG A 35 -2.73 -2.62 -8.29
N GLN A 36 -2.85 -3.76 -8.97
CA GLN A 36 -3.70 -4.86 -8.52
C GLN A 36 -3.24 -5.39 -7.15
N ARG A 37 -1.95 -5.67 -6.99
CA ARG A 37 -1.40 -6.21 -5.73
C ARG A 37 -1.47 -5.19 -4.58
N MET A 38 -1.36 -3.89 -4.87
CA MET A 38 -1.60 -2.82 -3.90
C MET A 38 -3.05 -2.79 -3.44
N LEU A 39 -4.01 -2.94 -4.36
CA LEU A 39 -5.43 -3.04 -3.98
C LEU A 39 -5.69 -4.27 -3.10
N GLU A 40 -5.15 -5.43 -3.46
CA GLU A 40 -5.26 -6.65 -2.65
C GLU A 40 -4.66 -6.46 -1.25
N LYS A 41 -3.49 -5.79 -1.15
CA LYS A 41 -2.86 -5.43 0.12
C LYS A 41 -3.75 -4.52 0.96
N VAL A 42 -4.26 -3.43 0.38
CA VAL A 42 -5.13 -2.49 1.09
C VAL A 42 -6.40 -3.18 1.57
N GLN A 43 -7.06 -3.97 0.71
CA GLN A 43 -8.24 -4.77 1.10
C GLN A 43 -7.94 -5.71 2.28
N ALA A 44 -6.77 -6.38 2.26
CA ALA A 44 -6.36 -7.25 3.36
C ALA A 44 -6.16 -6.47 4.67
N LEU A 45 -5.53 -5.28 4.61
CA LEU A 45 -5.33 -4.42 5.80
C LEU A 45 -6.67 -3.96 6.40
N PHE A 46 -7.63 -3.56 5.57
CA PHE A 46 -8.98 -3.23 6.05
C PHE A 46 -9.71 -4.44 6.64
N ALA A 47 -9.48 -5.65 6.12
CA ALA A 47 -10.09 -6.87 6.63
C ALA A 47 -9.50 -7.36 7.96
N GLN A 48 -8.30 -6.91 8.33
CA GLN A 48 -7.62 -7.29 9.58
C GLN A 48 -8.11 -6.49 10.80
N ILE A 49 -8.77 -5.36 10.59
CA ILE A 49 -9.23 -4.46 11.65
C ILE A 49 -10.74 -4.28 11.61
N SER A 50 -11.32 -3.74 12.69
CA SER A 50 -12.75 -3.43 12.72
C SER A 50 -13.07 -2.19 11.87
N SER A 51 -14.30 -2.08 11.36
CA SER A 51 -14.77 -0.88 10.65
C SER A 51 -14.64 0.40 11.49
N GLN A 52 -14.75 0.29 12.82
CA GLN A 52 -14.60 1.43 13.74
C GLN A 52 -13.13 1.87 13.85
N GLU A 53 -12.21 0.92 13.90
CA GLU A 53 -10.77 1.19 13.92
C GLU A 53 -10.29 1.75 12.56
N ALA A 54 -10.81 1.20 11.45
CA ALA A 54 -10.56 1.75 10.11
C ALA A 54 -11.06 3.19 9.97
N LEU A 55 -12.26 3.50 10.50
CA LEU A 55 -12.78 4.86 10.57
C LEU A 55 -11.84 5.77 11.37
N GLN A 56 -11.37 5.33 12.53
CA GLN A 56 -10.44 6.11 13.37
C GLN A 56 -9.14 6.39 12.62
N ASN A 57 -8.52 5.40 11.98
CA ASN A 57 -7.27 5.59 11.24
C ASN A 57 -7.43 6.62 10.09
N MET A 58 -8.56 6.56 9.36
CA MET A 58 -8.83 7.52 8.28
C MET A 58 -9.27 8.91 8.78
N ALA A 59 -9.98 8.99 9.90
CA ALA A 59 -10.45 10.26 10.47
C ALA A 59 -9.37 10.99 11.26
N MET A 60 -8.49 10.27 11.99
CA MET A 60 -7.31 10.86 12.66
C MET A 60 -6.33 11.48 11.67
N SER A 61 -6.44 11.10 10.41
CA SER A 61 -5.67 11.64 9.31
C SER A 61 -6.22 12.97 8.78
N GLU A 62 -7.34 13.50 9.29
CA GLU A 62 -8.01 14.70 8.75
C GLU A 62 -7.10 15.94 8.65
N GLU A 63 -6.18 16.13 9.60
CA GLU A 63 -5.25 17.27 9.59
C GLU A 63 -4.27 17.25 8.41
N HIS A 64 -3.91 16.05 7.93
CA HIS A 64 -2.89 15.85 6.90
C HIS A 64 -3.51 15.39 5.56
N PHE A 65 -4.62 14.66 5.63
CA PHE A 65 -5.28 13.95 4.53
C PHE A 65 -6.81 14.12 4.63
N PRO A 66 -7.34 15.33 4.40
CA PRO A 66 -8.78 15.62 4.53
C PRO A 66 -9.64 14.77 3.57
N GLU A 67 -9.09 14.34 2.43
CA GLU A 67 -9.74 13.42 1.50
C GLU A 67 -10.11 12.08 2.14
N LEU A 68 -9.23 11.53 2.98
CA LEU A 68 -9.48 10.24 3.65
C LEU A 68 -10.59 10.35 4.68
N SER A 69 -10.65 11.47 5.41
CA SER A 69 -11.76 11.78 6.30
C SER A 69 -13.07 11.90 5.52
N MET A 70 -13.07 12.54 4.35
CA MET A 70 -14.26 12.62 3.50
C MET A 70 -14.73 11.25 3.01
N ILE A 71 -13.82 10.36 2.60
CA ILE A 71 -14.14 8.98 2.22
C ILE A 71 -14.78 8.25 3.41
N ALA A 72 -14.17 8.38 4.59
CA ALA A 72 -14.60 7.71 5.80
C ALA A 72 -16.04 8.07 6.20
N HIS A 73 -16.40 9.36 6.10
CA HIS A 73 -17.71 9.85 6.53
C HIS A 73 -18.81 9.71 5.47
N ASN A 74 -18.47 9.82 4.18
CA ASN A 74 -19.47 9.91 3.12
C ASN A 74 -19.70 8.60 2.34
N GLN A 75 -18.81 7.61 2.50
CA GLN A 75 -18.82 6.39 1.70
C GLN A 75 -18.98 5.15 2.57
N PRO A 76 -19.65 4.09 2.07
CA PRO A 76 -19.81 2.86 2.82
C PRO A 76 -18.46 2.17 3.02
N SER A 77 -18.26 1.53 4.17
CA SER A 77 -16.94 0.97 4.55
C SER A 77 -16.36 -0.06 3.58
N ARG A 78 -17.22 -0.80 2.89
CA ARG A 78 -16.83 -1.73 1.83
C ARG A 78 -16.12 -1.07 0.64
N ALA A 79 -16.33 0.23 0.42
CA ALA A 79 -15.76 0.98 -0.70
C ALA A 79 -14.44 1.68 -0.33
N TRP A 80 -14.11 1.79 0.97
CA TRP A 80 -12.91 2.50 1.43
C TRP A 80 -11.60 2.00 0.82
N PRO A 81 -11.34 0.68 0.66
CA PRO A 81 -10.10 0.22 0.04
C PRO A 81 -9.91 0.72 -1.39
N GLU A 82 -10.98 0.66 -2.19
CA GLU A 82 -10.94 1.09 -3.59
C GLU A 82 -10.79 2.61 -3.69
N LEU A 83 -11.53 3.35 -2.87
CA LEU A 83 -11.46 4.81 -2.85
C LEU A 83 -10.09 5.30 -2.37
N LEU A 84 -9.47 4.65 -1.37
CA LEU A 84 -8.10 4.95 -0.97
C LEU A 84 -7.12 4.71 -2.12
N MET A 85 -7.28 3.61 -2.87
CA MET A 85 -6.44 3.31 -4.05
C MET A 85 -6.64 4.27 -5.23
N MET A 86 -7.76 4.98 -5.25
CA MET A 86 -8.10 6.01 -6.25
C MET A 86 -7.82 7.43 -5.76
N SER A 87 -7.41 7.61 -4.50
CA SER A 87 -7.11 8.93 -3.94
C SER A 87 -5.90 9.56 -4.61
N ASP A 88 -5.89 10.90 -4.64
CA ASP A 88 -4.77 11.66 -5.21
C ASP A 88 -3.47 11.37 -4.45
N LEU A 89 -3.57 11.10 -3.15
CA LEU A 89 -2.43 10.72 -2.29
C LEU A 89 -1.79 9.40 -2.74
N MET A 90 -2.61 8.37 -2.94
CA MET A 90 -2.10 7.08 -3.41
C MET A 90 -1.58 7.18 -4.83
N ASP A 91 -2.25 7.92 -5.72
CA ASP A 91 -1.76 8.12 -7.09
C ASP A 91 -0.41 8.85 -7.10
N ALA A 92 -0.25 9.88 -6.26
CA ALA A 92 1.03 10.58 -6.08
C ALA A 92 2.13 9.62 -5.61
N ALA A 93 1.86 8.74 -4.64
CA ALA A 93 2.82 7.75 -4.17
C ALA A 93 3.19 6.74 -5.27
N LEU A 94 2.21 6.22 -6.01
CA LEU A 94 2.42 5.27 -7.11
C LEU A 94 3.25 5.89 -8.25
N ASN A 95 3.08 7.18 -8.52
CA ASN A 95 3.81 7.91 -9.56
C ASN A 95 5.30 8.13 -9.22
N LEU A 96 5.75 7.84 -7.99
CA LEU A 96 7.17 7.87 -7.63
C LEU A 96 7.96 6.71 -8.25
N ILE A 97 7.29 5.66 -8.71
CA ILE A 97 7.93 4.46 -9.26
C ILE A 97 8.37 4.70 -10.70
N LYS A 98 9.68 4.67 -10.94
CA LYS A 98 10.29 4.73 -12.28
C LYS A 98 10.41 3.33 -12.87
N TRP A 99 9.31 2.81 -13.41
CA TRP A 99 9.19 1.43 -13.91
C TRP A 99 10.33 0.92 -14.80
N GLN A 100 10.90 1.77 -15.66
CA GLN A 100 12.00 1.37 -16.55
C GLN A 100 13.36 1.17 -15.85
N GLN A 101 13.49 1.61 -14.59
CA GLN A 101 14.70 1.51 -13.78
C GLN A 101 14.55 0.46 -12.65
N GLU A 102 13.38 -0.20 -12.58
CA GLU A 102 13.13 -1.24 -11.59
C GLU A 102 13.85 -2.55 -11.94
N GLY A 103 13.95 -3.42 -10.93
CA GLY A 103 14.63 -4.71 -11.08
C GLY A 103 14.29 -5.68 -9.96
N ALA A 104 14.90 -6.86 -10.02
CA ALA A 104 14.77 -7.86 -8.99
C ALA A 104 15.48 -7.42 -7.70
N LEU A 105 14.91 -7.80 -6.56
CA LEU A 105 15.55 -7.66 -5.26
C LEU A 105 16.66 -8.71 -5.10
N THR A 106 17.70 -8.36 -4.35
CA THR A 106 18.69 -9.34 -3.91
C THR A 106 18.09 -10.29 -2.86
N PRO A 107 18.63 -11.50 -2.67
CA PRO A 107 18.11 -12.42 -1.65
C PRO A 107 18.08 -11.84 -0.23
N GLN A 108 19.05 -10.99 0.12
CA GLN A 108 19.07 -10.32 1.43
C GLN A 108 17.90 -9.32 1.55
N GLN A 109 17.72 -8.45 0.56
CA GLN A 109 16.59 -7.52 0.51
C GLN A 109 15.24 -8.23 0.55
N GLN A 110 15.14 -9.40 -0.07
CA GLN A 110 13.92 -10.22 -0.06
C GLN A 110 13.57 -10.70 1.35
N LYS A 111 14.59 -11.07 2.15
CA LYS A 111 14.41 -11.52 3.52
C LYS A 111 13.96 -10.36 4.41
N ASP A 112 14.71 -9.25 4.36
CA ASP A 112 14.43 -8.05 5.16
C ASP A 112 13.04 -7.49 4.84
N LEU A 113 12.64 -7.49 3.56
CA LEU A 113 11.32 -7.05 3.14
C LEU A 113 10.20 -7.97 3.66
N THR A 114 10.43 -9.29 3.67
CA THR A 114 9.42 -10.22 4.16
C THR A 114 9.12 -10.00 5.64
N GLU A 115 10.15 -9.78 6.45
CA GLU A 115 10.00 -9.44 7.86
C GLU A 115 9.26 -8.10 8.03
N ALA A 116 9.67 -7.05 7.31
CA ALA A 116 9.03 -5.73 7.40
C ALA A 116 7.57 -5.69 6.89
N MET A 117 7.19 -6.62 6.00
CA MET A 117 5.82 -6.73 5.48
C MET A 117 4.85 -7.33 6.51
N GLU A 118 5.32 -8.10 7.49
CA GLU A 118 4.48 -8.70 8.54
C GLU A 118 3.99 -7.65 9.55
N ASP A 119 4.78 -6.59 9.77
CA ASP A 119 4.47 -5.52 10.72
C ASP A 119 3.57 -4.40 10.14
N GLN A 120 3.23 -4.45 8.85
CA GLN A 120 2.42 -3.40 8.23
C GLN A 120 0.97 -3.42 8.69
N SER A 121 0.46 -2.24 9.06
CA SER A 121 -0.92 -2.00 9.44
C SER A 121 -1.57 -0.91 8.58
N LEU A 122 -2.91 -0.82 8.61
CA LEU A 122 -3.61 0.27 7.92
C LEU A 122 -3.16 1.66 8.42
N ALA A 123 -2.95 1.82 9.72
CA ALA A 123 -2.46 3.07 10.31
C ALA A 123 -1.09 3.46 9.73
N SER A 124 -0.13 2.53 9.74
CA SER A 124 1.21 2.77 9.18
C SER A 124 1.19 3.11 7.69
N LEU A 125 0.26 2.50 6.93
CA LEU A 125 0.07 2.80 5.51
C LEU A 125 -0.42 4.24 5.31
N ILE A 126 -1.43 4.66 6.08
CA ILE A 126 -2.03 5.98 5.94
C ILE A 126 -1.06 7.08 6.40
N GLU A 127 -0.36 6.88 7.52
CA GLU A 127 0.65 7.82 8.03
C GLU A 127 1.81 8.03 7.05
N SER A 128 2.08 7.03 6.21
CA SER A 128 3.18 7.05 5.24
C SER A 128 2.77 7.57 3.86
N LEU A 129 1.52 7.97 3.62
CA LEU A 129 1.07 8.56 2.34
C LEU A 129 1.66 9.97 2.13
#